data_AF-A0A937BHC8-F1
#
_entry.id   AF-A0A937BHC8-F1
#
_cell.length_a   1.000
_cell.length_b   1.000
_cell.length_c   1.000
_cell.angle_alpha   90.00
_cell.angle_beta   90.00
_cell.angle_gamma   90.00
#
_symmetry.space_group_name_H-M   'P 1'
#
loop_
_entity.id
_entity.type
_entity.pdbx_description
1 polymer ?
#
loop_
_entity_poly.entity_id
_entity_poly.type
_entity_poly.pdbx_seq_one_letter_code
_entity_poly.pdbx_strand_id
1 'polypeptide(L)'
;MKHTLLAASLALSTGVMAQLPPNSTAPDFTATDINGVQHHLYDYLDQGYTVILDISATWCGPCWSYHNSGNLENLYDDYGPGTAEDRVMVIMVEGDGSTTLADINGTGSNTQGNWVAGTPYPIIDNAGIADDYQISYFPTIYKICPARKVTEVGQMTTAGLWAQAQGCPVAQPGTNAAILSYTGETLVCDQLDIPVVVSNMGTNPLSTFNVAVKQGATILAQQTWNGTLATYGDATVTLNNVNITNPAQTTITITTPDVNAGDNTYTPGFVQALDATENVTFTLNLDWFCGETTWELENSNGTVVQSGGPYTCAGNGGGTDANSTKTFNWMLPTDCYKLTVFDSYGDGLLPTGTSQPVGSYNVIDGTGLWLSSGYGNFGEARTGGWKASQGVGMAESTLDRTLSIYPNPTNGVVTLSYRLDNGAPVSVEVMNVLGERVFATNNSAAAGLHTQIIDLDGLSDGLYFFTINAGDVKSTRKITLSH
;
A
#
# COMPACT_ATOMS: atom_id res chain seq x y z
N MET A 1 28.73 15.69 -39.74
CA MET A 1 27.29 15.40 -39.80
C MET A 1 26.91 14.81 -38.46
N LYS A 2 26.16 15.57 -37.65
CA LYS A 2 25.68 15.13 -36.33
C LYS A 2 24.42 14.30 -36.56
N HIS A 3 24.43 13.03 -36.15
CA HIS A 3 23.22 12.22 -36.11
C HIS A 3 22.67 12.27 -34.69
N THR A 4 21.70 13.15 -34.48
CA THR A 4 20.82 13.19 -33.33
C THR A 4 19.90 11.97 -33.41
N LEU A 5 20.08 10.99 -32.54
CA LEU A 5 19.10 9.93 -32.31
C LEU A 5 18.07 10.48 -31.32
N LEU A 6 16.91 10.86 -31.85
CA LEU A 6 15.71 11.17 -31.09
C LEU A 6 15.06 9.83 -30.71
N ALA A 7 15.28 9.36 -29.48
CA ALA A 7 14.54 8.22 -28.94
C ALA A 7 13.15 8.73 -28.50
N ALA A 8 12.15 8.53 -29.35
CA ALA A 8 10.76 8.70 -28.97
C ALA A 8 10.35 7.45 -28.16
N SER A 9 10.33 7.56 -26.84
CA SER A 9 9.72 6.59 -25.95
C SER A 9 8.20 6.68 -26.11
N LEU A 10 7.63 5.86 -27.00
CA LEU A 10 6.21 5.58 -27.00
C LEU A 10 5.91 4.73 -25.77
N ALA A 11 5.52 5.37 -24.67
CA ALA A 11 4.89 4.68 -23.56
C ALA A 11 3.53 4.18 -24.05
N LEU A 12 3.46 2.93 -24.53
CA LEU A 12 2.19 2.23 -24.61
C LEU A 12 1.80 1.88 -23.17
N SER A 13 1.05 2.76 -22.53
CA SER A 13 0.26 2.40 -21.35
C SER A 13 -0.86 1.47 -21.84
N THR A 14 -0.61 0.16 -21.84
CA THR A 14 -1.72 -0.79 -21.78
C THR A 14 -2.34 -0.61 -20.41
N GLY A 15 -3.39 0.19 -20.32
CA GLY A 15 -4.21 0.28 -19.13
C GLY A 15 -4.73 -1.11 -18.84
N VAL A 16 -4.20 -1.75 -17.81
CA VAL A 16 -4.85 -2.91 -17.20
C VAL A 16 -6.11 -2.32 -16.57
N MET A 17 -7.28 -2.63 -17.13
CA MET A 17 -8.56 -2.24 -16.54
C MET A 17 -8.73 -3.09 -15.28
N ALA A 18 -8.19 -2.60 -14.17
CA ALA A 18 -8.56 -3.08 -12.85
C ALA A 18 -9.88 -2.39 -12.46
N GLN A 19 -10.71 -3.09 -11.71
CA GLN A 19 -11.88 -2.46 -11.08
C GLN A 19 -11.44 -1.30 -10.18
N LEU A 20 -12.34 -0.36 -9.90
CA LEU A 20 -12.01 0.81 -9.10
C LEU A 20 -11.44 0.40 -7.73
N PRO A 21 -10.23 0.89 -7.35
CA PRO A 21 -9.66 0.58 -6.05
C PRO A 21 -10.61 1.00 -4.91
N PRO A 22 -10.66 0.25 -3.80
CA PRO A 22 -11.42 0.63 -2.63
C PRO A 22 -11.09 2.06 -2.19
N ASN A 23 -12.12 2.82 -1.83
CA ASN A 23 -12.07 4.23 -1.42
C ASN A 23 -11.63 5.23 -2.50
N SER A 24 -11.59 4.83 -3.77
CA SER A 24 -11.53 5.79 -4.87
C SER A 24 -12.85 6.56 -4.99
N THR A 25 -12.86 7.65 -5.75
CA THR A 25 -14.07 8.43 -6.02
C THR A 25 -14.89 7.74 -7.10
N ALA A 26 -16.16 7.45 -6.82
CA ALA A 26 -17.12 6.89 -7.76
C ALA A 26 -17.29 7.82 -8.98
N PRO A 27 -17.12 7.32 -10.23
CA PRO A 27 -17.50 8.04 -11.43
C PRO A 27 -18.97 8.47 -11.34
N ASP A 28 -19.21 9.76 -11.56
CA ASP A 28 -20.57 10.28 -11.57
C ASP A 28 -21.27 9.94 -12.88
N PHE A 29 -22.58 9.73 -12.83
CA PHE A 29 -23.38 9.46 -14.02
C PHE A 29 -24.77 10.06 -13.92
N THR A 30 -25.30 10.44 -15.08
CA THR A 30 -26.72 10.72 -15.29
C THR A 30 -27.24 9.75 -16.36
N ALA A 31 -28.19 8.89 -16.01
CA ALA A 31 -28.73 7.89 -16.93
C ALA A 31 -30.24 7.71 -16.75
N THR A 32 -30.91 7.22 -17.78
CA THR A 32 -32.35 6.96 -17.77
C THR A 32 -32.60 5.46 -17.60
N ASP A 33 -33.47 5.09 -16.67
CA ASP A 33 -33.87 3.70 -16.46
C ASP A 33 -34.78 3.18 -17.58
N ILE A 34 -35.06 1.87 -17.58
CA ILE A 34 -35.93 1.23 -18.57
C ILE A 34 -37.39 1.72 -18.52
N ASN A 35 -37.78 2.46 -17.49
CA ASN A 35 -39.11 3.05 -17.32
C ASN A 35 -39.16 4.54 -17.76
N GLY A 36 -38.04 5.12 -18.19
CA GLY A 36 -37.94 6.51 -18.64
C GLY A 36 -37.67 7.52 -17.52
N VAL A 37 -37.33 7.09 -16.32
CA VAL A 37 -36.97 7.95 -15.19
C VAL A 37 -35.47 8.25 -15.24
N GLN A 38 -35.09 9.52 -15.08
CA GLN A 38 -33.68 9.92 -15.03
C GLN A 38 -33.14 9.80 -13.60
N HIS A 39 -31.94 9.25 -13.47
CA HIS A 39 -31.20 9.06 -12.23
C HIS A 39 -29.85 9.74 -12.35
N HIS A 40 -29.49 10.52 -11.33
CA HIS A 40 -28.17 11.13 -11.18
C HIS A 40 -27.55 10.60 -9.90
N LEU A 41 -26.38 9.96 -9.99
CA LEU A 41 -25.76 9.28 -8.85
C LEU A 41 -25.53 10.24 -7.68
N TYR A 42 -24.90 11.38 -7.96
CA TYR A 42 -24.51 12.31 -6.91
C TYR A 42 -25.69 12.98 -6.22
N ASP A 43 -26.87 13.08 -6.86
CA ASP A 43 -28.08 13.57 -6.20
C ASP A 43 -28.50 12.65 -5.04
N TYR A 44 -28.36 11.33 -5.19
CA TYR A 44 -28.63 10.38 -4.10
C TYR A 44 -27.61 10.52 -2.97
N LEU A 45 -26.34 10.63 -3.32
CA LEU A 45 -25.25 10.75 -2.34
C LEU A 45 -25.35 12.05 -1.54
N ASP A 46 -25.69 13.17 -2.19
CA ASP A 46 -25.89 14.47 -1.55
C ASP A 46 -27.12 14.49 -0.62
N GLN A 47 -28.12 13.64 -0.89
CA GLN A 47 -29.25 13.38 0.01
C GLN A 47 -28.88 12.45 1.19
N GLY A 48 -27.67 11.89 1.20
CA GLY A 48 -27.17 11.02 2.26
C GLY A 48 -27.48 9.53 2.06
N TYR A 49 -28.00 9.13 0.90
CA TYR A 49 -28.16 7.72 0.57
C TYR A 49 -26.80 7.04 0.40
N THR A 50 -26.68 5.83 0.90
CA THR A 50 -25.67 4.89 0.42
C THR A 50 -26.22 4.22 -0.83
N VAL A 51 -25.51 4.32 -1.96
CA VAL A 51 -25.92 3.64 -3.20
C VAL A 51 -25.27 2.26 -3.27
N ILE A 52 -26.07 1.22 -3.45
CA ILE A 52 -25.63 -0.11 -3.86
C ILE A 52 -25.84 -0.23 -5.37
N LEU A 53 -24.74 -0.25 -6.11
CA LEU A 53 -24.73 -0.31 -7.57
C LEU A 53 -24.39 -1.75 -7.99
N ASP A 54 -25.36 -2.46 -8.55
CA ASP A 54 -25.18 -3.78 -9.15
C ASP A 54 -24.94 -3.63 -10.65
N ILE A 55 -23.73 -3.89 -11.10
CA ILE A 55 -23.41 -3.93 -12.53
C ILE A 55 -23.35 -5.41 -12.94
N SER A 56 -24.32 -5.79 -13.77
CA SER A 56 -24.60 -7.18 -14.15
C SER A 56 -24.81 -7.30 -15.66
N ALA A 57 -24.85 -8.54 -16.15
CA ALA A 57 -25.20 -8.83 -17.55
C ALA A 57 -26.34 -9.85 -17.63
N THR A 58 -27.31 -9.66 -18.53
CA THR A 58 -28.53 -10.48 -18.56
C THR A 58 -28.27 -11.97 -18.79
N TRP A 59 -27.19 -12.32 -19.48
CA TRP A 59 -26.79 -13.71 -19.75
C TRP A 59 -25.94 -14.34 -18.64
N CYS A 60 -25.49 -13.56 -17.66
CA CYS A 60 -24.56 -14.00 -16.63
C CYS A 60 -25.26 -14.89 -15.59
N GLY A 61 -24.84 -16.15 -15.51
CA GLY A 61 -25.40 -17.15 -14.58
C GLY A 61 -25.27 -16.75 -13.09
N PRO A 62 -24.07 -16.38 -12.59
CA PRO A 62 -23.91 -15.90 -11.21
C PRO A 62 -24.74 -14.66 -10.90
N CYS A 63 -24.85 -13.73 -11.85
CA CYS A 63 -25.69 -12.53 -11.75
C CYS A 63 -27.16 -12.91 -11.56
N TRP A 64 -27.67 -13.80 -12.41
CA TRP A 64 -29.05 -14.30 -12.32
C TRP A 64 -29.30 -15.05 -11.01
N SER A 65 -28.35 -15.84 -10.55
CA SER A 65 -28.47 -16.52 -9.24
C SER A 65 -28.56 -15.54 -8.08
N TYR A 66 -27.86 -14.40 -8.15
CA TYR A 66 -27.89 -13.37 -7.12
C TYR A 66 -29.20 -12.56 -7.17
N HIS A 67 -29.63 -12.19 -8.37
CA HIS A 67 -30.92 -11.55 -8.59
C HIS A 67 -32.07 -12.37 -7.97
N ASN A 68 -32.12 -13.68 -8.26
CA ASN A 68 -33.15 -14.59 -7.72
C ASN A 68 -33.02 -14.87 -6.22
N SER A 69 -31.92 -14.46 -5.58
CA SER A 69 -31.80 -14.59 -4.12
C SER A 69 -32.61 -13.52 -3.38
N GLY A 70 -33.12 -12.50 -4.08
CA GLY A 70 -33.92 -11.41 -3.51
C GLY A 70 -33.13 -10.47 -2.59
N ASN A 71 -31.80 -10.57 -2.52
CA ASN A 71 -31.03 -9.81 -1.54
C ASN A 71 -31.11 -8.29 -1.77
N LEU A 72 -31.04 -7.87 -3.04
CA LEU A 72 -31.15 -6.47 -3.46
C LEU A 72 -32.59 -5.95 -3.38
N GLU A 73 -33.58 -6.80 -3.71
CA GLU A 73 -35.02 -6.48 -3.56
C GLU A 73 -35.33 -6.19 -2.10
N ASN A 74 -35.02 -7.15 -1.21
CA ASN A 74 -35.24 -6.99 0.23
C ASN A 74 -34.49 -5.78 0.79
N LEU A 75 -33.26 -5.50 0.33
CA LEU A 75 -32.51 -4.32 0.79
C LEU A 75 -33.22 -3.02 0.42
N TYR A 76 -33.74 -2.92 -0.81
CA TYR A 76 -34.47 -1.76 -1.27
C TYR A 76 -35.81 -1.61 -0.54
N ASP A 77 -36.55 -2.70 -0.36
CA ASP A 77 -37.86 -2.67 0.31
C ASP A 77 -37.75 -2.41 1.82
N ASP A 78 -36.68 -2.86 2.48
CA ASP A 78 -36.48 -2.68 3.92
C ASP A 78 -35.85 -1.32 4.27
N TYR A 79 -34.92 -0.81 3.43
CA TYR A 79 -34.06 0.34 3.74
C TYR A 79 -34.03 1.45 2.69
N GLY A 80 -34.79 1.28 1.60
CA GLY A 80 -34.80 2.18 0.45
C GLY A 80 -35.72 3.38 0.57
N PRO A 81 -35.91 4.14 -0.53
CA PRO A 81 -36.75 5.32 -0.59
C PRO A 81 -38.16 5.12 0.01
N GLY A 82 -38.52 5.93 0.99
CA GLY A 82 -39.86 5.92 1.62
C GLY A 82 -40.06 4.84 2.69
N THR A 83 -39.03 4.08 3.04
CA THR A 83 -39.03 3.20 4.21
C THR A 83 -38.81 3.99 5.51
N ALA A 84 -38.84 3.32 6.67
CA ALA A 84 -38.57 3.97 7.95
C ALA A 84 -37.10 4.44 8.07
N GLU A 85 -36.18 3.74 7.39
CA GLU A 85 -34.75 4.06 7.41
C GLU A 85 -34.41 5.06 6.29
N ASP A 86 -34.94 4.87 5.07
CA ASP A 86 -34.80 5.81 3.95
C ASP A 86 -33.32 6.19 3.66
N ARG A 87 -32.47 5.17 3.61
CA ARG A 87 -31.00 5.31 3.72
C ARG A 87 -30.19 4.65 2.63
N VAL A 88 -30.79 3.74 1.87
CA VAL A 88 -30.12 2.99 0.81
C VAL A 88 -30.78 3.27 -0.53
N MET A 89 -30.01 3.39 -1.60
CA MET A 89 -30.53 3.38 -2.96
C MET A 89 -29.92 2.18 -3.68
N VAL A 90 -30.74 1.32 -4.27
CA VAL A 90 -30.27 0.22 -5.11
C VAL A 90 -30.45 0.63 -6.56
N ILE A 91 -29.44 0.40 -7.40
CA ILE A 91 -29.53 0.60 -8.85
C ILE A 91 -28.88 -0.61 -9.52
N MET A 92 -29.60 -1.23 -10.45
CA MET A 92 -29.02 -2.23 -11.35
C MET A 92 -28.64 -1.55 -12.66
N VAL A 93 -27.45 -1.86 -13.16
CA VAL A 93 -26.97 -1.48 -14.49
C VAL A 93 -26.73 -2.75 -15.28
N GLU A 94 -27.42 -2.88 -16.41
CA GLU A 94 -27.03 -3.82 -17.46
C GLU A 94 -25.78 -3.26 -18.14
N GLY A 95 -24.64 -3.89 -17.83
CA GLY A 95 -23.31 -3.40 -18.17
C GLY A 95 -22.74 -3.96 -19.47
N ASP A 96 -23.42 -4.91 -20.13
CA ASP A 96 -22.94 -5.51 -21.37
C ASP A 96 -23.61 -4.88 -22.59
N GLY A 97 -22.82 -4.20 -23.43
CA GLY A 97 -23.33 -3.52 -24.63
C GLY A 97 -23.86 -4.45 -25.73
N SER A 98 -23.79 -5.77 -25.56
CA SER A 98 -24.36 -6.77 -26.47
C SER A 98 -25.76 -7.23 -26.11
N THR A 99 -26.28 -6.85 -24.94
CA THR A 99 -27.63 -7.18 -24.50
C THR A 99 -28.61 -6.06 -24.89
N THR A 100 -29.89 -6.37 -24.86
CA THR A 100 -30.95 -5.45 -25.28
C THR A 100 -32.03 -5.36 -24.21
N LEU A 101 -32.88 -4.33 -24.29
CA LEU A 101 -34.10 -4.27 -23.49
C LEU A 101 -34.97 -5.53 -23.60
N ALA A 102 -34.96 -6.26 -24.73
CA ALA A 102 -35.68 -7.53 -24.84
C ALA A 102 -35.07 -8.63 -23.95
N ASP A 103 -33.74 -8.64 -23.81
CA ASP A 103 -33.00 -9.55 -22.92
C ASP A 103 -33.27 -9.21 -21.45
N ILE A 104 -33.28 -7.93 -21.08
CA ILE A 104 -33.66 -7.47 -19.73
C ILE A 104 -35.08 -7.94 -19.37
N ASN A 105 -36.02 -7.82 -20.31
CA ASN A 105 -37.41 -8.29 -20.15
C ASN A 105 -37.57 -9.83 -20.21
N GLY A 106 -36.49 -10.60 -20.42
CA GLY A 106 -36.53 -12.05 -20.50
C GLY A 106 -37.15 -12.63 -21.77
N THR A 107 -37.29 -11.81 -22.81
CA THR A 107 -37.88 -12.19 -24.10
C THR A 107 -36.85 -12.34 -25.22
N GLY A 108 -35.64 -11.83 -25.01
CA GLY A 108 -34.51 -11.94 -25.91
C GLY A 108 -33.76 -13.27 -25.80
N SER A 109 -32.73 -13.45 -26.62
CA SER A 109 -31.94 -14.69 -26.68
C SER A 109 -30.68 -14.67 -25.82
N ASN A 110 -30.28 -13.50 -25.29
CA ASN A 110 -29.08 -13.31 -24.49
C ASN A 110 -29.42 -13.03 -23.01
N THR A 111 -30.31 -13.85 -22.43
CA THR A 111 -30.79 -13.65 -21.06
C THR A 111 -31.05 -14.97 -20.35
N GLN A 112 -30.86 -14.97 -19.03
CA GLN A 112 -31.23 -16.08 -18.15
C GLN A 112 -32.73 -16.08 -17.79
N GLY A 113 -33.40 -14.93 -17.87
CA GLY A 113 -34.81 -14.81 -17.50
C GLY A 113 -35.32 -13.36 -17.53
N ASN A 114 -36.47 -13.12 -16.90
CA ASN A 114 -37.04 -11.78 -16.81
C ASN A 114 -36.47 -11.05 -15.58
N TRP A 115 -35.60 -10.07 -15.81
CA TRP A 115 -34.92 -9.27 -14.77
C TRP A 115 -35.79 -8.15 -14.19
N VAL A 116 -36.92 -7.85 -14.83
CA VAL A 116 -37.87 -6.82 -14.38
C VAL A 116 -38.85 -7.37 -13.35
N ALA A 117 -39.15 -8.68 -13.42
CA ALA A 117 -40.12 -9.30 -12.52
C ALA A 117 -39.58 -9.36 -11.08
N GLY A 118 -40.26 -8.67 -10.15
CA GLY A 118 -39.86 -8.65 -8.73
C GLY A 118 -38.76 -7.63 -8.42
N THR A 119 -38.47 -6.71 -9.33
CA THR A 119 -37.43 -5.69 -9.13
C THR A 119 -38.04 -4.34 -8.75
N PRO A 120 -37.93 -3.90 -7.47
CA PRO A 120 -38.54 -2.65 -7.02
C PRO A 120 -37.65 -1.42 -7.30
N TYR A 121 -36.38 -1.63 -7.65
CA TYR A 121 -35.38 -0.59 -7.88
C TYR A 121 -35.14 -0.31 -9.37
N PRO A 122 -34.52 0.83 -9.74
CA PRO A 122 -34.22 1.16 -11.12
C PRO A 122 -33.29 0.16 -11.80
N ILE A 123 -33.57 -0.12 -13.07
CA ILE A 123 -32.71 -0.88 -13.98
C ILE A 123 -32.31 0.05 -15.13
N ILE A 124 -31.01 0.26 -15.32
CA ILE A 124 -30.43 1.12 -16.35
C ILE A 124 -29.75 0.22 -17.40
N ASP A 125 -30.09 0.43 -18.68
CA ASP A 125 -29.43 -0.22 -19.82
C ASP A 125 -28.34 0.72 -20.37
N ASN A 126 -27.11 0.61 -19.84
CA ASN A 126 -26.01 1.50 -20.21
C ASN A 126 -24.63 0.89 -19.91
N ALA A 127 -24.06 0.20 -20.90
CA ALA A 127 -22.70 -0.35 -20.83
C ALA A 127 -21.59 0.70 -20.60
N GLY A 128 -21.82 1.97 -20.94
CA GLY A 128 -20.85 3.04 -20.69
C GLY A 128 -20.58 3.27 -19.20
N ILE A 129 -21.57 3.02 -18.33
CA ILE A 129 -21.36 3.08 -16.87
C ILE A 129 -20.42 1.94 -16.43
N ALA A 130 -20.53 0.75 -17.03
CA ALA A 130 -19.61 -0.35 -16.75
C ALA A 130 -18.17 -0.03 -17.20
N ASP A 131 -18.01 0.66 -18.33
CA ASP A 131 -16.71 1.16 -18.80
C ASP A 131 -16.11 2.18 -17.83
N ASP A 132 -16.89 3.17 -17.38
CA ASP A 132 -16.46 4.21 -16.44
C ASP A 132 -16.01 3.61 -15.09
N TYR A 133 -16.69 2.55 -14.64
CA TYR A 133 -16.37 1.79 -13.42
C TYR A 133 -15.32 0.69 -13.64
N GLN A 134 -14.76 0.59 -14.85
CA GLN A 134 -13.69 -0.34 -15.22
C GLN A 134 -14.05 -1.80 -14.92
N ILE A 135 -15.30 -2.18 -15.20
CA ILE A 135 -15.82 -3.52 -14.92
C ILE A 135 -15.14 -4.57 -15.80
N SER A 136 -14.52 -5.55 -15.15
CA SER A 136 -13.82 -6.67 -15.81
C SER A 136 -14.56 -8.01 -15.69
N TYR A 137 -15.55 -8.11 -14.82
CA TYR A 137 -16.39 -9.29 -14.64
C TYR A 137 -17.77 -8.93 -14.09
N PHE A 138 -18.72 -9.85 -14.28
CA PHE A 138 -20.08 -9.73 -13.76
C PHE A 138 -20.41 -10.91 -12.83
N PRO A 139 -21.21 -10.70 -11.76
CA PRO A 139 -21.68 -9.39 -11.32
C PRO A 139 -20.56 -8.66 -10.56
N THR A 140 -20.57 -7.33 -10.64
CA THR A 140 -19.76 -6.48 -9.75
C THR A 140 -20.70 -5.60 -8.96
N ILE A 141 -20.63 -5.70 -7.62
CA ILE A 141 -21.52 -4.96 -6.71
C ILE A 141 -20.69 -3.98 -5.90
N TYR A 142 -20.99 -2.70 -6.09
CA TYR A 142 -20.33 -1.61 -5.36
C TYR A 142 -21.23 -1.02 -4.28
N LYS A 143 -20.62 -0.73 -3.13
CA LYS A 143 -21.13 0.26 -2.18
C LYS A 143 -20.52 1.62 -2.50
N ILE A 144 -21.35 2.64 -2.61
CA ILE A 144 -20.94 4.02 -2.78
C ILE A 144 -21.49 4.84 -1.61
N CYS A 145 -20.61 5.32 -0.74
CA CYS A 145 -20.99 6.15 0.40
C CYS A 145 -21.30 7.59 -0.03
N PRO A 146 -22.06 8.37 0.77
CA PRO A 146 -22.36 9.78 0.48
C PRO A 146 -21.14 10.65 0.16
N ALA A 147 -19.99 10.35 0.77
CA ALA A 147 -18.69 10.95 0.46
C ALA A 147 -18.09 10.55 -0.91
N ARG A 148 -18.91 10.00 -1.82
CA ARG A 148 -18.55 9.54 -3.18
C ARG A 148 -17.51 8.43 -3.20
N LYS A 149 -17.24 7.77 -2.08
CA LYS A 149 -16.23 6.70 -2.00
C LYS A 149 -16.83 5.36 -2.36
N VAL A 150 -16.20 4.69 -3.32
CA VAL A 150 -16.63 3.38 -3.83
C VAL A 150 -15.84 2.25 -3.18
N THR A 151 -16.50 1.12 -2.93
CA THR A 151 -15.87 -0.13 -2.48
C THR A 151 -16.64 -1.30 -3.05
N GLU A 152 -15.96 -2.24 -3.71
CA GLU A 152 -16.60 -3.48 -4.14
C GLU A 152 -16.95 -4.32 -2.91
N VAL A 153 -18.20 -4.75 -2.80
CA VAL A 153 -18.71 -5.54 -1.67
C VAL A 153 -19.10 -6.95 -2.08
N GLY A 154 -19.18 -7.22 -3.39
CA GLY A 154 -19.56 -8.51 -3.94
C GLY A 154 -20.99 -8.94 -3.55
N GLN A 155 -21.27 -10.23 -3.73
CA GLN A 155 -22.60 -10.81 -3.57
C GLN A 155 -22.95 -11.11 -2.11
N MET A 156 -23.18 -10.07 -1.30
CA MET A 156 -23.54 -10.23 0.12
C MET A 156 -25.03 -10.50 0.33
N THR A 157 -25.40 -10.99 1.52
CA THR A 157 -26.81 -11.04 1.95
C THR A 157 -27.36 -9.63 2.20
N THR A 158 -28.69 -9.47 2.24
CA THR A 158 -29.33 -8.20 2.63
C THR A 158 -28.76 -7.63 3.93
N ALA A 159 -28.62 -8.46 4.97
CA ALA A 159 -28.04 -8.04 6.24
C ALA A 159 -26.56 -7.61 6.11
N GLY A 160 -25.80 -8.27 5.24
CA GLY A 160 -24.41 -7.90 4.94
C GLY A 160 -24.30 -6.55 4.23
N LEU A 161 -25.13 -6.34 3.19
CA LEU A 161 -25.20 -5.06 2.48
C LEU A 161 -25.68 -3.92 3.39
N TRP A 162 -26.64 -4.18 4.27
CA TRP A 162 -27.08 -3.21 5.26
C TRP A 162 -25.95 -2.84 6.23
N ALA A 163 -25.23 -3.83 6.77
CA ALA A 163 -24.07 -3.56 7.64
C ALA A 163 -23.00 -2.73 6.91
N GLN A 164 -22.78 -2.99 5.62
CA GLN A 164 -21.90 -2.20 4.77
C GLN A 164 -22.39 -0.75 4.63
N ALA A 165 -23.68 -0.53 4.41
CA ALA A 165 -24.29 0.80 4.29
C ALA A 165 -24.28 1.58 5.61
N GLN A 166 -24.46 0.91 6.75
CA GLN A 166 -24.30 1.50 8.08
C GLN A 166 -22.88 1.97 8.36
N GLY A 167 -21.89 1.33 7.74
CA GLY A 167 -20.48 1.73 7.82
C GLY A 167 -20.14 3.00 7.03
N CYS A 168 -21.03 3.50 6.17
CA CYS A 168 -20.79 4.75 5.48
C CYS A 168 -20.90 5.94 6.46
N PRO A 169 -19.91 6.84 6.48
CA PRO A 169 -19.97 8.06 7.29
C PRO A 169 -21.21 8.90 6.96
N VAL A 170 -21.89 9.40 7.99
CA VAL A 170 -23.07 10.26 7.86
C VAL A 170 -22.70 11.68 8.27
N ALA A 171 -23.15 12.67 7.51
CA ALA A 171 -22.93 14.08 7.83
C ALA A 171 -23.54 14.44 9.19
N GLN A 172 -22.78 15.18 9.99
CA GLN A 172 -23.19 15.61 11.31
C GLN A 172 -23.81 17.02 11.27
N PRO A 173 -24.87 17.29 12.05
CA PRO A 173 -25.45 18.63 12.13
C PRO A 173 -24.42 19.66 12.57
N GLY A 174 -24.16 20.66 11.74
CA GLY A 174 -23.18 21.71 12.00
C GLY A 174 -21.99 21.70 11.04
N THR A 175 -20.88 22.27 11.48
CA THR A 175 -19.63 22.36 10.71
C THR A 175 -18.73 21.19 11.09
N ASN A 176 -18.29 20.37 10.12
CA ASN A 176 -17.32 19.30 10.37
C ASN A 176 -16.35 19.13 9.19
N ALA A 177 -15.05 19.34 9.43
CA ALA A 177 -14.00 19.19 8.44
C ALA A 177 -13.11 18.00 8.79
N ALA A 178 -13.29 16.88 8.09
CA ALA A 178 -12.57 15.64 8.37
C ALA A 178 -11.34 15.48 7.46
N ILE A 179 -10.22 15.00 8.02
CA ILE A 179 -9.12 14.49 7.18
C ILE A 179 -9.55 13.13 6.63
N LEU A 180 -9.72 13.05 5.32
CA LEU A 180 -10.13 11.83 4.64
C LEU A 180 -8.93 10.95 4.31
N SER A 181 -7.86 11.55 3.77
CA SER A 181 -6.63 10.81 3.43
C SER A 181 -5.42 11.72 3.28
N TYR A 182 -4.25 11.09 3.28
CA TYR A 182 -2.97 11.65 2.85
C TYR A 182 -2.50 10.87 1.62
N THR A 183 -2.10 11.57 0.56
CA THR A 183 -1.73 10.94 -0.72
C THR A 183 -0.27 11.16 -1.11
N GLY A 184 0.53 11.77 -0.22
CA GLY A 184 1.95 12.05 -0.47
C GLY A 184 2.88 10.92 -0.03
N GLU A 185 4.18 11.14 -0.18
CA GLU A 185 5.21 10.19 0.23
C GLU A 185 5.34 10.08 1.75
N THR A 186 5.57 8.88 2.27
CA THR A 186 5.82 8.66 3.71
C THR A 186 7.30 8.53 4.04
N LEU A 187 8.15 8.33 3.03
CA LEU A 187 9.59 8.29 3.20
C LEU A 187 10.15 9.71 3.28
N VAL A 188 10.63 10.09 4.46
CA VAL A 188 11.23 11.40 4.73
C VAL A 188 12.72 11.32 4.42
N CYS A 189 13.12 11.91 3.30
CA CYS A 189 14.52 11.95 2.88
C CYS A 189 15.07 13.39 2.83
N ASP A 190 14.21 14.34 2.47
CA ASP A 190 14.41 15.78 2.57
C ASP A 190 13.06 16.44 2.89
N GLN A 191 12.90 17.72 2.56
CA GLN A 191 11.61 18.40 2.64
C GLN A 191 10.57 17.72 1.73
N LEU A 192 9.35 17.53 2.23
CA LEU A 192 8.26 16.91 1.48
C LEU A 192 7.12 17.89 1.22
N ASP A 193 6.47 17.73 0.07
CA ASP A 193 5.15 18.30 -0.15
C ASP A 193 4.10 17.36 0.45
N ILE A 194 3.20 17.92 1.26
CA ILE A 194 2.21 17.16 2.04
C ILE A 194 0.80 17.45 1.51
N PRO A 195 0.30 16.70 0.51
CA PRO A 195 -1.07 16.81 0.01
C PRO A 195 -2.05 16.07 0.93
N VAL A 196 -3.01 16.81 1.48
CA VAL A 196 -4.02 16.29 2.41
C VAL A 196 -5.40 16.46 1.79
N VAL A 197 -6.19 15.39 1.75
CA VAL A 197 -7.58 15.43 1.31
C VAL A 197 -8.47 15.67 2.53
N VAL A 198 -9.23 16.77 2.50
CA VAL A 198 -10.18 17.15 3.53
C VAL A 198 -11.59 17.12 2.97
N SER A 199 -12.52 16.54 3.73
CA SER A 199 -13.94 16.44 3.34
C SER A 199 -14.83 17.21 4.31
N ASN A 200 -15.90 17.82 3.81
CA ASN A 200 -16.94 18.38 4.67
C ASN A 200 -17.89 17.28 5.15
N MET A 201 -17.71 16.81 6.38
CA MET A 201 -18.58 15.83 7.02
C MET A 201 -19.70 16.48 7.86
N GLY A 202 -19.92 17.79 7.69
CA GLY A 202 -20.97 18.56 8.35
C GLY A 202 -22.10 18.96 7.40
N THR A 203 -23.27 19.27 7.95
CA THR A 203 -24.41 19.78 7.16
C THR A 203 -24.25 21.25 6.75
N ASN A 204 -23.37 22.01 7.43
CA ASN A 204 -23.09 23.40 7.09
C ASN A 204 -21.93 23.47 6.09
N PRO A 205 -21.99 24.33 5.07
CA PRO A 205 -20.87 24.55 4.16
C PRO A 205 -19.62 25.05 4.89
N LEU A 206 -18.45 24.49 4.57
CA LEU A 206 -17.16 24.98 5.05
C LEU A 206 -16.67 26.12 4.16
N SER A 207 -16.32 27.26 4.75
CA SER A 207 -15.73 28.40 4.03
C SER A 207 -14.24 28.56 4.27
N THR A 208 -13.73 28.06 5.40
CA THR A 208 -12.32 28.11 5.78
C THR A 208 -12.00 26.99 6.76
N PHE A 209 -10.76 26.49 6.70
CA PHE A 209 -10.15 25.66 7.74
C PHE A 209 -8.63 25.73 7.63
N ASN A 210 -7.92 25.42 8.72
CA ASN A 210 -6.46 25.33 8.72
C ASN A 210 -6.02 23.87 8.72
N VAL A 211 -5.07 23.52 7.86
CA VAL A 211 -4.34 22.24 7.92
C VAL A 211 -2.93 22.54 8.40
N ALA A 212 -2.44 21.78 9.39
CA ALA A 212 -1.10 21.92 9.93
C ALA A 212 -0.41 20.57 10.05
N VAL A 213 0.88 20.54 9.73
CA VAL A 213 1.78 19.41 10.06
C VAL A 213 2.46 19.75 11.38
N LYS A 214 2.36 18.85 12.36
CA LYS A 214 2.87 19.04 13.72
C LYS A 214 3.82 17.93 14.13
N GLN A 215 4.80 18.28 14.97
CA GLN A 215 5.61 17.34 15.74
C GLN A 215 5.40 17.60 17.22
N GLY A 216 4.58 16.74 17.84
CA GLY A 216 4.02 17.03 19.17
C GLY A 216 3.25 18.35 19.15
N ALA A 217 3.71 19.33 19.93
CA ALA A 217 3.09 20.66 20.01
C ALA A 217 3.60 21.66 18.95
N THR A 218 4.72 21.36 18.27
CA THR A 218 5.35 22.27 17.31
C THR A 218 4.68 22.18 15.95
N ILE A 219 4.26 23.31 15.38
CA ILE A 219 3.77 23.38 13.99
C ILE A 219 4.99 23.54 13.06
N LEU A 220 5.17 22.60 12.14
CA LEU A 220 6.22 22.65 11.11
C LEU A 220 5.79 23.46 9.89
N ALA A 221 4.54 23.29 9.48
CA ALA A 221 3.92 24.00 8.38
C ALA A 221 2.42 24.11 8.64
N GLN A 222 1.80 25.19 8.16
CA GLN A 222 0.36 25.39 8.22
C GLN A 222 -0.12 26.13 6.98
N GLN A 223 -1.26 25.69 6.45
CA GLN A 223 -1.93 26.32 5.32
C GLN A 223 -3.40 26.56 5.69
N THR A 224 -3.89 27.77 5.41
CA THR A 224 -5.33 28.08 5.49
C THR A 224 -5.96 27.81 4.14
N TRP A 225 -6.95 26.92 4.11
CA TRP A 225 -7.82 26.76 2.96
C TRP A 225 -8.98 27.75 3.05
N ASN A 226 -9.30 28.41 1.93
CA ASN A 226 -10.45 29.29 1.79
C ASN A 226 -11.23 28.86 0.54
N GLY A 227 -12.56 28.83 0.63
CA GLY A 227 -13.40 28.42 -0.48
C GLY A 227 -14.86 28.24 -0.07
N THR A 228 -15.56 27.34 -0.74
CA THR A 228 -16.87 26.86 -0.30
C THR A 228 -16.92 25.37 -0.57
N LEU A 229 -17.03 24.58 0.48
CA LEU A 229 -17.15 23.12 0.42
C LEU A 229 -18.54 22.74 0.90
N ALA A 230 -19.39 22.28 -0.02
CA ALA A 230 -20.68 21.70 0.32
C ALA A 230 -20.50 20.42 1.15
N THR A 231 -21.55 19.95 1.80
CA THR A 231 -21.58 18.64 2.47
C THR A 231 -21.03 17.56 1.55
N TYR A 232 -20.17 16.69 2.06
CA TYR A 232 -19.44 15.64 1.35
C TYR A 232 -18.51 16.11 0.22
N GLY A 233 -18.33 17.42 0.05
CA GLY A 233 -17.34 17.97 -0.87
C GLY A 233 -15.94 17.73 -0.34
N ASP A 234 -15.00 17.46 -1.25
CA ASP A 234 -13.58 17.26 -0.96
C ASP A 234 -12.73 18.42 -1.45
N ALA A 235 -11.65 18.73 -0.73
CA ALA A 235 -10.61 19.64 -1.16
C ALA A 235 -9.22 19.10 -0.81
N THR A 236 -8.26 19.26 -1.73
CA THR A 236 -6.85 18.95 -1.45
C THR A 236 -6.12 20.20 -0.98
N VAL A 237 -5.45 20.11 0.16
CA VAL A 237 -4.57 21.16 0.69
C VAL A 237 -3.14 20.63 0.71
N THR A 238 -2.26 21.26 -0.06
CA THR A 238 -0.84 20.90 -0.10
C THR A 238 -0.02 21.88 0.74
N LEU A 239 0.69 21.35 1.74
CA LEU A 239 1.73 22.10 2.46
C LEU A 239 3.08 21.80 1.82
N ASN A 240 3.71 22.80 1.21
CA ASN A 240 4.94 22.59 0.44
C ASN A 240 6.20 22.66 1.30
N ASN A 241 7.23 21.90 0.92
CA ASN A 241 8.58 21.93 1.50
C ASN A 241 8.63 21.75 3.04
N VAL A 242 7.82 20.84 3.58
CA VAL A 242 7.75 20.58 5.03
C VAL A 242 8.99 19.83 5.49
N ASN A 243 9.76 20.41 6.42
CA ASN A 243 10.95 19.79 6.97
C ASN A 243 10.61 18.91 8.19
N ILE A 244 10.50 17.60 7.97
CA ILE A 244 10.18 16.62 9.01
C ILE A 244 11.48 16.06 9.61
N THR A 245 11.77 16.37 10.87
CA THR A 245 12.98 15.87 11.56
C THR A 245 12.74 14.71 12.53
N ASN A 246 11.50 14.48 12.96
CA ASN A 246 11.06 13.38 13.81
C ASN A 246 9.80 12.71 13.22
N PRO A 247 9.96 11.82 12.23
CA PRO A 247 8.84 11.18 11.54
C PRO A 247 7.83 10.48 12.46
N ALA A 248 8.32 9.78 13.49
CA ALA A 248 7.49 9.01 14.42
C ALA A 248 6.54 9.86 15.29
N GLN A 249 6.80 11.17 15.43
CA GLN A 249 5.96 12.11 16.19
C GLN A 249 5.16 13.06 15.29
N THR A 250 5.17 12.82 13.98
CA THR A 250 4.58 13.75 13.01
C THR A 250 3.10 13.41 12.76
N THR A 251 2.24 14.40 12.96
CA THR A 251 0.80 14.31 12.69
C THR A 251 0.36 15.43 11.77
N ILE A 252 -0.74 15.20 11.07
CA ILE A 252 -1.47 16.20 10.29
C ILE A 252 -2.74 16.51 11.07
N THR A 253 -3.03 17.79 11.27
CA THR A 253 -4.21 18.23 12.03
C THR A 253 -5.01 19.29 11.29
N ILE A 254 -6.33 19.23 11.39
CA ILE A 254 -7.23 20.32 11.02
C ILE A 254 -7.52 21.17 12.26
N THR A 255 -7.68 22.48 12.07
CA THR A 255 -8.19 23.39 13.09
C THR A 255 -9.28 24.27 12.50
N THR A 256 -10.51 24.02 12.94
CA THR A 256 -11.74 24.77 12.63
C THR A 256 -12.76 24.57 13.76
N PRO A 257 -13.76 25.45 13.97
CA PRO A 257 -14.93 25.09 14.76
C PRO A 257 -15.58 23.85 14.16
N ASP A 258 -15.53 22.76 14.92
CA ASP A 258 -15.91 21.44 14.46
C ASP A 258 -16.78 20.73 15.52
N VAL A 259 -17.80 20.00 15.07
CA VAL A 259 -18.63 19.14 15.92
C VAL A 259 -18.00 17.77 16.19
N ASN A 260 -17.05 17.34 15.36
CA ASN A 260 -16.26 16.13 15.57
C ASN A 260 -14.77 16.49 15.62
N ALA A 261 -14.10 16.17 16.72
CA ALA A 261 -12.65 16.35 16.81
C ALA A 261 -11.87 15.07 16.47
N GLY A 262 -12.55 13.92 16.39
CA GLY A 262 -11.93 12.61 16.23
C GLY A 262 -11.38 12.35 14.82
N ASP A 263 -11.89 13.06 13.83
CA ASP A 263 -11.53 13.03 12.41
C ASP A 263 -10.60 14.19 12.00
N ASN A 264 -10.18 15.01 12.96
CA ASN A 264 -9.32 16.18 12.71
C ASN A 264 -7.84 15.88 12.79
N THR A 265 -7.44 14.64 13.05
CA THR A 265 -6.04 14.24 13.15
C THR A 265 -5.77 12.99 12.33
N TYR A 266 -4.69 13.02 11.56
CA TYR A 266 -4.21 11.91 10.77
C TYR A 266 -2.73 11.68 11.02
N THR A 267 -2.30 10.42 11.06
CA THR A 267 -0.91 10.02 11.26
C THR A 267 -0.45 9.25 10.03
N PRO A 268 0.29 9.89 9.10
CA PRO A 268 0.72 9.27 7.86
C PRO A 268 1.67 8.08 7.99
N GLY A 269 2.28 7.90 9.17
CA GLY A 269 3.30 6.86 9.36
C GLY A 269 4.60 7.17 8.63
N PHE A 270 5.07 8.43 8.71
CA PHE A 270 6.34 8.83 8.11
C PHE A 270 7.51 7.99 8.62
N VAL A 271 8.45 7.65 7.73
CA VAL A 271 9.66 6.88 8.04
C VAL A 271 10.87 7.66 7.56
N GLN A 272 11.89 7.79 8.42
CA GLN A 272 13.15 8.43 8.04
C GLN A 272 13.90 7.57 7.03
N ALA A 273 14.32 8.15 5.90
CA ALA A 273 15.22 7.50 4.97
C ALA A 273 16.60 7.30 5.62
N LEU A 274 17.20 6.14 5.38
CA LEU A 274 18.56 5.86 5.83
C LEU A 274 19.56 6.65 4.97
N ASP A 275 20.60 7.19 5.60
CA ASP A 275 21.76 7.72 4.87
C ASP A 275 22.62 6.57 4.35
N ALA A 276 22.94 6.60 3.06
CA ALA A 276 23.70 5.59 2.35
C ALA A 276 24.86 6.24 1.57
N THR A 277 25.89 5.46 1.31
CA THR A 277 26.92 5.87 0.34
C THR A 277 26.35 5.93 -1.09
N GLU A 278 26.99 6.69 -1.97
CA GLU A 278 26.69 6.70 -3.41
C GLU A 278 26.88 5.34 -4.11
N ASN A 279 27.70 4.44 -3.55
CA ASN A 279 27.81 3.07 -4.06
C ASN A 279 26.68 2.23 -3.47
N VAL A 280 25.82 1.65 -4.30
CA VAL A 280 24.69 0.83 -3.86
C VAL A 280 24.62 -0.44 -4.71
N THR A 281 24.46 -1.58 -4.06
CA THR A 281 24.26 -2.88 -4.70
C THR A 281 22.86 -3.39 -4.41
N PHE A 282 22.09 -3.63 -5.46
CA PHE A 282 20.81 -4.33 -5.42
C PHE A 282 20.99 -5.77 -5.90
N THR A 283 20.58 -6.74 -5.08
CA THR A 283 20.59 -8.16 -5.40
C THR A 283 19.16 -8.70 -5.35
N LEU A 284 18.71 -9.29 -6.46
CA LEU A 284 17.39 -9.89 -6.63
C LEU A 284 17.56 -11.38 -6.91
N ASN A 285 17.09 -12.22 -5.99
CA ASN A 285 16.92 -13.65 -6.16
C ASN A 285 15.52 -13.89 -6.67
N LEU A 286 15.41 -14.16 -7.96
CA LEU A 286 14.15 -14.50 -8.60
C LEU A 286 13.64 -15.84 -8.09
N ASP A 287 12.33 -16.01 -8.09
CA ASP A 287 11.67 -17.26 -7.77
C ASP A 287 11.36 -18.07 -9.04
N TRP A 288 10.43 -19.01 -8.94
CA TRP A 288 10.01 -19.86 -10.05
C TRP A 288 9.20 -19.12 -11.12
N PHE A 289 8.46 -18.06 -10.74
CA PHE A 289 7.58 -17.27 -11.61
C PHE A 289 8.16 -15.89 -11.94
N CYS A 290 9.46 -15.86 -12.18
CA CYS A 290 10.23 -14.64 -12.43
C CYS A 290 9.76 -13.68 -13.53
N GLY A 291 8.78 -14.07 -14.36
CA GLY A 291 8.22 -13.25 -15.44
C GLY A 291 7.29 -12.16 -14.91
N GLU A 292 6.81 -12.32 -13.68
CA GLU A 292 5.90 -11.40 -12.99
C GLU A 292 6.68 -10.29 -12.26
N THR A 293 7.97 -10.53 -11.99
CA THR A 293 8.84 -9.60 -11.27
C THR A 293 9.39 -8.50 -12.18
N THR A 294 9.11 -7.25 -11.82
CA THR A 294 9.78 -6.06 -12.36
C THR A 294 10.27 -5.15 -11.23
N TRP A 295 11.10 -4.17 -11.52
CA TRP A 295 11.51 -3.18 -10.52
C TRP A 295 11.88 -1.84 -11.16
N GLU A 296 11.70 -0.77 -10.39
CA GLU A 296 12.06 0.59 -10.75
C GLU A 296 12.79 1.27 -9.60
N LEU A 297 13.85 2.00 -9.91
CA LEU A 297 14.56 2.89 -9.00
C LEU A 297 14.24 4.32 -9.40
N GLU A 298 13.51 5.03 -8.55
CA GLU A 298 13.14 6.43 -8.73
C GLU A 298 14.05 7.34 -7.91
N ASN A 299 14.30 8.56 -8.40
CA ASN A 299 14.93 9.63 -7.63
C ASN A 299 13.90 10.55 -6.95
N SER A 300 14.35 11.58 -6.22
CA SER A 300 13.47 12.54 -5.51
C SER A 300 12.50 13.31 -6.42
N ASN A 301 12.76 13.41 -7.72
CA ASN A 301 11.87 14.07 -8.68
C ASN A 301 10.82 13.11 -9.27
N GLY A 302 10.72 11.88 -8.77
CA GLY A 302 9.86 10.84 -9.32
C GLY A 302 10.32 10.33 -10.70
N THR A 303 11.58 10.55 -11.08
CA THR A 303 12.13 10.04 -12.34
C THR A 303 12.70 8.65 -12.13
N VAL A 304 12.24 7.66 -12.92
CA VAL A 304 12.84 6.33 -12.96
C VAL A 304 14.25 6.43 -13.57
N VAL A 305 15.28 6.22 -12.75
CA VAL A 305 16.69 6.29 -13.15
C VAL A 305 17.28 4.93 -13.53
N GLN A 306 16.68 3.83 -13.05
CA GLN A 306 17.01 2.46 -13.40
C GLN A 306 15.75 1.61 -13.33
N SER A 307 15.66 0.55 -14.14
CA SER A 307 14.60 -0.44 -14.06
C SER A 307 15.06 -1.79 -14.58
N GLY A 308 14.29 -2.85 -14.30
CA GLY A 308 14.56 -4.18 -14.81
C GLY A 308 13.38 -5.13 -14.71
N GLY A 309 13.51 -6.27 -15.38
CA GLY A 309 12.40 -7.17 -15.67
C GLY A 309 11.54 -6.69 -16.86
N PRO A 310 10.48 -7.43 -17.23
CA PRO A 310 10.20 -8.78 -16.75
C PRO A 310 11.29 -9.76 -17.21
N TYR A 311 11.49 -10.85 -16.47
CA TYR A 311 12.55 -11.82 -16.75
C TYR A 311 12.08 -12.98 -17.64
N THR A 312 13.02 -13.71 -18.24
CA THR A 312 12.71 -14.77 -19.21
C THR A 312 12.36 -16.08 -18.52
N CYS A 313 11.06 -16.31 -18.38
CA CYS A 313 10.49 -17.43 -17.63
C CYS A 313 9.47 -18.17 -18.51
N ALA A 314 9.27 -19.46 -18.26
CA ALA A 314 8.22 -20.21 -18.94
C ALA A 314 6.86 -19.84 -18.34
N GLY A 315 5.79 -19.85 -19.15
CA GLY A 315 4.45 -19.38 -18.72
C GLY A 315 3.80 -20.17 -17.57
N ASN A 316 4.30 -21.37 -17.25
CA ASN A 316 3.87 -22.16 -16.08
C ASN A 316 4.97 -22.20 -15.00
N GLY A 317 5.86 -21.20 -15.00
CA GLY A 317 7.05 -21.12 -14.16
C GLY A 317 8.23 -21.93 -14.69
N GLY A 318 9.43 -21.61 -14.19
CA GLY A 318 10.71 -22.12 -14.68
C GLY A 318 11.28 -21.23 -15.80
N GLY A 319 12.27 -21.72 -16.53
CA GLY A 319 12.93 -20.97 -17.61
C GLY A 319 14.35 -20.55 -17.27
N THR A 320 14.96 -19.74 -18.13
CA THR A 320 16.40 -19.40 -18.03
C THR A 320 16.72 -18.50 -16.84
N ASP A 321 15.78 -17.67 -16.42
CA ASP A 321 15.96 -16.75 -15.29
C ASP A 321 15.34 -17.24 -13.98
N ALA A 322 14.59 -18.34 -14.01
CA ALA A 322 13.94 -18.88 -12.81
C ALA A 322 14.96 -19.32 -11.76
N ASN A 323 14.66 -19.01 -10.50
CA ASN A 323 15.53 -19.26 -9.35
C ASN A 323 16.96 -18.68 -9.50
N SER A 324 17.14 -17.68 -10.37
CA SER A 324 18.45 -17.07 -10.62
C SER A 324 18.64 -15.78 -9.82
N THR A 325 19.89 -15.46 -9.52
CA THR A 325 20.26 -14.19 -8.87
C THR A 325 20.67 -13.17 -9.93
N LYS A 326 20.10 -11.97 -9.82
CA LYS A 326 20.50 -10.76 -10.55
C LYS A 326 21.15 -9.79 -9.57
N THR A 327 22.25 -9.17 -9.98
CA THR A 327 22.96 -8.16 -9.17
C THR A 327 23.21 -6.92 -10.00
N PHE A 328 22.85 -5.79 -9.44
CA PHE A 328 22.98 -4.47 -10.03
C PHE A 328 23.83 -3.62 -9.09
N ASN A 329 24.90 -3.02 -9.63
CA ASN A 329 25.77 -2.12 -8.88
C ASN A 329 25.57 -0.72 -9.45
N TRP A 330 25.22 0.22 -8.58
CA TRP A 330 24.93 1.60 -8.93
C TRP A 330 25.91 2.54 -8.27
N MET A 331 26.35 3.52 -9.04
CA MET A 331 26.98 4.73 -8.55
C MET A 331 25.93 5.84 -8.65
N LEU A 332 25.24 6.08 -7.55
CA LEU A 332 24.13 7.01 -7.46
C LEU A 332 24.63 8.40 -7.08
N PRO A 333 24.30 9.45 -7.85
CA PRO A 333 24.48 10.83 -7.40
C PRO A 333 23.87 11.09 -6.02
N THR A 334 24.32 12.14 -5.34
CA THR A 334 23.69 12.56 -4.09
C THR A 334 22.23 12.97 -4.33
N ASP A 335 21.30 12.14 -3.87
CA ASP A 335 19.86 12.30 -4.03
C ASP A 335 19.11 11.28 -3.13
N CYS A 336 17.80 11.43 -3.03
CA CYS A 336 16.91 10.44 -2.46
C CYS A 336 16.51 9.43 -3.51
N TYR A 337 16.56 8.14 -3.15
CA TYR A 337 16.18 7.06 -4.03
C TYR A 337 15.15 6.14 -3.41
N LYS A 338 14.25 5.64 -4.25
CA LYS A 338 13.18 4.71 -3.89
C LYS A 338 13.20 3.55 -4.87
N LEU A 339 13.42 2.34 -4.35
CA LEU A 339 13.31 1.12 -5.12
C LEU A 339 11.93 0.52 -4.87
N THR A 340 11.17 0.31 -5.94
CA THR A 340 9.94 -0.48 -5.93
C THR A 340 10.16 -1.75 -6.72
N VAL A 341 9.90 -2.90 -6.08
CA VAL A 341 9.87 -4.22 -6.72
C VAL A 341 8.41 -4.60 -6.87
N PHE A 342 7.99 -4.90 -8.09
CA PHE A 342 6.62 -5.23 -8.46
C PHE A 342 6.51 -6.72 -8.78
N ASP A 343 5.33 -7.25 -8.53
CA ASP A 343 4.90 -8.59 -8.91
C ASP A 343 3.49 -8.51 -9.53
N SER A 344 3.35 -8.86 -10.80
CA SER A 344 2.08 -8.68 -11.51
C SER A 344 0.98 -9.67 -11.11
N TYR A 345 1.32 -10.75 -10.40
CA TYR A 345 0.34 -11.75 -9.94
C TYR A 345 -0.19 -11.45 -8.52
N GLY A 346 0.59 -10.73 -7.71
CA GLY A 346 0.21 -10.25 -6.39
C GLY A 346 0.56 -11.20 -5.25
N ASP A 347 1.45 -12.17 -5.46
CA ASP A 347 1.96 -13.07 -4.41
C ASP A 347 3.44 -12.85 -4.09
N GLY A 348 4.05 -11.83 -4.69
CA GLY A 348 5.38 -11.33 -4.39
C GLY A 348 6.48 -12.14 -5.08
N LEU A 349 7.33 -12.79 -4.29
CA LEU A 349 8.38 -13.70 -4.79
C LEU A 349 8.14 -15.12 -4.28
N LEU A 350 6.88 -15.53 -4.23
CA LEU A 350 6.49 -16.87 -3.81
C LEU A 350 6.44 -17.84 -5.00
N PRO A 351 7.15 -18.98 -4.93
CA PRO A 351 6.89 -20.06 -5.85
C PRO A 351 5.62 -20.83 -5.48
N THR A 352 5.05 -21.55 -6.45
CA THR A 352 3.98 -22.51 -6.19
C THR A 352 4.55 -23.81 -5.60
N GLY A 353 4.04 -24.22 -4.44
CA GLY A 353 4.39 -25.48 -3.80
C GLY A 353 5.69 -25.45 -2.99
N THR A 354 5.94 -26.51 -2.21
CA THR A 354 7.03 -26.55 -1.20
C THR A 354 8.41 -26.97 -1.75
N SER A 355 8.53 -27.22 -3.04
CA SER A 355 9.76 -27.79 -3.65
C SER A 355 10.69 -26.77 -4.32
N GLN A 356 10.27 -25.51 -4.44
CA GLN A 356 11.05 -24.44 -5.10
C GLN A 356 11.54 -23.42 -4.05
N PRO A 357 12.71 -22.81 -4.26
CA PRO A 357 13.21 -21.78 -3.36
C PRO A 357 12.34 -20.52 -3.46
N VAL A 358 12.12 -19.88 -2.31
CA VAL A 358 11.43 -18.60 -2.24
C VAL A 358 12.36 -17.50 -2.71
N GLY A 359 11.88 -16.62 -3.58
CA GLY A 359 12.65 -15.48 -4.05
C GLY A 359 12.80 -14.40 -2.98
N SER A 360 13.75 -13.50 -3.20
CA SER A 360 14.08 -12.43 -2.26
C SER A 360 14.85 -11.31 -2.93
N TYR A 361 14.98 -10.18 -2.26
CA TYR A 361 15.91 -9.16 -2.67
C TYR A 361 16.54 -8.42 -1.48
N ASN A 362 17.67 -7.78 -1.74
CA ASN A 362 18.32 -6.87 -0.80
C ASN A 362 19.00 -5.71 -1.53
N VAL A 363 19.08 -4.58 -0.84
CA VAL A 363 19.83 -3.40 -1.24
C VAL A 363 20.82 -3.09 -0.13
N ILE A 364 22.11 -3.02 -0.48
CA ILE A 364 23.18 -2.66 0.44
C ILE A 364 24.00 -1.49 -0.11
N ASP A 365 24.51 -0.62 0.76
CA ASP A 365 25.46 0.40 0.34
C ASP A 365 26.90 -0.15 0.21
N GLY A 366 27.83 0.68 -0.28
CA GLY A 366 29.24 0.33 -0.50
C GLY A 366 30.04 0.02 0.76
N THR A 367 29.43 0.24 1.92
CA THR A 367 29.98 -0.06 3.23
C THR A 367 29.24 -1.23 3.92
N GLY A 368 28.25 -1.83 3.23
CA GLY A 368 27.50 -2.99 3.67
C GLY A 368 26.27 -2.70 4.53
N LEU A 369 25.78 -1.45 4.58
CA LEU A 369 24.55 -1.11 5.30
C LEU A 369 23.37 -1.63 4.49
N TRP A 370 22.44 -2.33 5.14
CA TRP A 370 21.19 -2.76 4.54
C TRP A 370 20.23 -1.59 4.44
N LEU A 371 19.82 -1.25 3.22
CA LEU A 371 18.93 -0.13 2.92
C LEU A 371 17.48 -0.60 2.72
N SER A 372 17.29 -1.75 2.09
CA SER A 372 15.99 -2.34 1.81
C SER A 372 16.11 -3.85 1.59
N SER A 373 15.06 -4.60 1.84
CA SER A 373 15.00 -6.04 1.55
C SER A 373 13.57 -6.51 1.37
N GLY A 374 13.40 -7.67 0.72
CA GLY A 374 12.13 -8.38 0.60
C GLY A 374 12.31 -9.87 0.43
N TYR A 375 11.30 -10.65 0.79
CA TYR A 375 11.32 -12.11 0.74
C TYR A 375 9.89 -12.65 0.68
N GLY A 376 9.63 -13.64 -0.18
CA GLY A 376 8.32 -14.29 -0.29
C GLY A 376 7.20 -13.31 -0.61
N ASN A 377 6.05 -13.46 0.07
CA ASN A 377 4.86 -12.68 -0.27
C ASN A 377 4.91 -11.25 0.27
N PHE A 378 4.87 -10.29 -0.65
CA PHE A 378 4.68 -8.87 -0.35
C PHE A 378 3.52 -8.24 -1.14
N GLY A 379 2.67 -9.05 -1.76
CA GLY A 379 1.62 -8.57 -2.66
C GLY A 379 2.19 -8.10 -4.01
N GLU A 380 1.49 -7.15 -4.63
CA GLU A 380 1.82 -6.63 -5.96
C GLU A 380 3.07 -5.74 -6.00
N ALA A 381 3.46 -5.15 -4.87
CA ALA A 381 4.61 -4.25 -4.83
C ALA A 381 5.21 -4.12 -3.42
N ARG A 382 6.52 -3.96 -3.37
CA ARG A 382 7.25 -3.56 -2.15
C ARG A 382 8.22 -2.43 -2.44
N THR A 383 8.18 -1.41 -1.59
CA THR A 383 8.98 -0.20 -1.74
C THR A 383 9.90 0.03 -0.55
N GLY A 384 11.14 0.48 -0.79
CA GLY A 384 12.04 1.00 0.24
C GLY A 384 12.98 2.04 -0.33
N GLY A 385 13.47 2.97 0.49
CA GLY A 385 14.29 4.07 0.01
C GLY A 385 15.32 4.59 1.01
N TRP A 386 16.25 5.38 0.49
CA TRP A 386 17.45 5.87 1.18
C TRP A 386 17.90 7.20 0.57
N LYS A 387 18.76 7.91 1.30
CA LYS A 387 19.49 9.07 0.81
C LYS A 387 20.90 8.65 0.40
N ALA A 388 21.19 8.62 -0.90
CA ALA A 388 22.56 8.45 -1.35
C ALA A 388 23.31 9.76 -1.15
N SER A 389 24.49 9.73 -0.54
CA SER A 389 25.33 10.90 -0.38
C SER A 389 26.82 10.56 -0.40
N GLN A 390 27.64 11.53 -0.83
CA GLN A 390 29.10 11.45 -0.68
C GLN A 390 29.42 11.39 0.82
N GLY A 391 29.85 10.22 1.30
CA GLY A 391 30.20 10.04 2.69
C GLY A 391 31.35 10.97 3.11
N VAL A 392 31.05 11.99 3.91
CA VAL A 392 32.02 12.62 4.82
C VAL A 392 31.57 12.36 6.27
N GLY A 393 31.35 11.09 6.60
CA GLY A 393 31.11 10.62 7.97
C GLY A 393 32.23 9.66 8.36
N MET A 394 32.84 9.85 9.53
CA MET A 394 33.93 8.99 10.02
C MET A 394 33.51 7.52 9.91
N ALA A 395 34.27 6.73 9.15
CA ALA A 395 33.94 5.35 8.87
C ALA A 395 33.73 4.56 10.18
N GLU A 396 32.48 4.19 10.44
CA GLU A 396 32.16 3.16 11.42
C GLU A 396 32.71 1.83 10.89
N SER A 397 33.44 1.10 11.72
CA SER A 397 34.19 -0.08 11.26
C SER A 397 33.26 -1.17 10.72
N THR A 398 33.68 -1.85 9.64
CA THR A 398 32.99 -3.01 9.04
C THR A 398 32.60 -4.07 10.08
N LEU A 399 33.41 -4.24 11.14
CA LEU A 399 33.09 -5.14 12.25
C LEU A 399 31.78 -4.74 12.93
N ASP A 400 31.63 -3.46 13.28
CA ASP A 400 30.44 -2.99 13.99
C ASP A 400 29.21 -3.02 13.11
N ARG A 401 29.36 -2.80 11.80
CA ARG A 401 28.23 -2.83 10.86
C ARG A 401 27.72 -4.23 10.53
N THR A 402 28.62 -5.22 10.51
CA THR A 402 28.30 -6.59 10.08
C THR A 402 28.00 -7.56 11.23
N LEU A 403 28.27 -7.14 12.48
CA LEU A 403 28.02 -7.97 13.65
C LEU A 403 26.53 -8.29 13.83
N SER A 404 26.20 -9.57 13.68
CA SER A 404 24.86 -10.13 13.86
C SER A 404 24.89 -11.35 14.79
N ILE A 405 23.86 -11.50 15.62
CA ILE A 405 23.72 -12.62 16.57
C ILE A 405 22.31 -13.15 16.49
N TYR A 406 22.15 -14.41 16.09
CA TYR A 406 20.84 -15.00 15.84
C TYR A 406 20.79 -16.50 16.20
N PRO A 407 19.62 -17.03 16.60
CA PRO A 407 18.37 -16.31 16.81
C PRO A 407 18.43 -15.39 18.05
N ASN A 408 17.63 -14.33 18.06
CA ASN A 408 17.43 -13.45 19.21
C ASN A 408 15.94 -13.04 19.27
N PRO A 409 15.15 -13.51 20.26
CA PRO A 409 15.54 -14.34 21.40
C PRO A 409 16.10 -15.73 21.04
N THR A 410 16.90 -16.32 21.92
CA THR A 410 17.51 -17.66 21.78
C THR A 410 17.09 -18.58 22.91
N ASN A 411 17.13 -19.90 22.67
CA ASN A 411 16.91 -20.96 23.64
C ASN A 411 18.22 -21.60 24.17
N GLY A 412 19.36 -20.94 23.95
CA GLY A 412 20.67 -21.42 24.43
C GLY A 412 21.73 -21.40 23.33
N VAL A 413 21.38 -21.66 22.08
CA VAL A 413 22.37 -21.69 20.98
C VAL A 413 22.22 -20.47 20.08
N VAL A 414 23.32 -19.75 19.84
CA VAL A 414 23.37 -18.60 18.93
C VAL A 414 24.48 -18.73 17.90
N THR A 415 24.25 -18.16 16.73
CA THR A 415 25.23 -17.94 15.68
C THR A 415 25.68 -16.49 15.71
N LEU A 416 26.97 -16.28 15.92
CA LEU A 416 27.66 -15.01 15.76
C LEU A 416 28.18 -14.91 14.33
N SER A 417 27.76 -13.89 13.60
CA SER A 417 28.24 -13.59 12.24
C SER A 417 28.89 -12.21 12.22
N TYR A 418 30.08 -12.10 11.62
CA TYR A 418 30.80 -10.83 11.49
C TYR A 418 31.75 -10.88 10.30
N ARG A 419 32.12 -9.71 9.77
CA ARG A 419 33.09 -9.57 8.68
C ARG A 419 34.29 -8.76 9.13
N LEU A 420 35.47 -9.19 8.68
CA LEU A 420 36.71 -8.45 8.84
C LEU A 420 37.22 -7.97 7.48
N ASP A 421 37.63 -6.70 7.37
CA ASP A 421 38.27 -6.18 6.16
C ASP A 421 39.72 -6.67 6.03
N ASN A 422 40.38 -6.89 7.16
CA ASN A 422 41.75 -7.37 7.24
C ASN A 422 41.82 -8.47 8.31
N GLY A 423 42.76 -9.40 8.17
CA GLY A 423 42.97 -10.41 9.19
C GLY A 423 43.41 -9.78 10.52
N ALA A 424 42.77 -10.18 11.62
CA ALA A 424 43.00 -9.61 12.94
C ALA A 424 42.81 -10.65 14.06
N PRO A 425 43.44 -10.44 15.24
CA PRO A 425 43.03 -11.12 16.46
C PRO A 425 41.58 -10.76 16.80
N VAL A 426 40.76 -11.77 17.10
CA VAL A 426 39.35 -11.62 17.46
C VAL A 426 39.10 -12.19 18.85
N SER A 427 38.52 -11.40 19.75
CA SER A 427 38.02 -11.86 21.04
C SER A 427 36.50 -11.71 21.09
N VAL A 428 35.78 -12.72 21.55
CA VAL A 428 34.34 -12.63 21.84
C VAL A 428 34.14 -12.84 23.32
N GLU A 429 33.32 -11.98 23.92
CA GLU A 429 32.97 -11.99 25.34
C GLU A 429 31.46 -11.86 25.50
N VAL A 430 30.86 -12.63 26.41
CA VAL A 430 29.45 -12.52 26.77
C VAL A 430 29.33 -12.17 28.24
N MET A 431 28.58 -11.11 28.54
CA MET A 431 28.31 -10.66 29.91
C MET A 431 26.81 -10.74 30.24
N ASN A 432 26.49 -11.07 31.49
CA ASN A 432 25.13 -10.90 32.01
C ASN A 432 24.89 -9.45 32.49
N VAL A 433 23.66 -9.14 32.92
CA VAL A 433 23.29 -7.79 33.41
C VAL A 433 24.00 -7.35 34.69
N LEU A 434 24.60 -8.27 35.43
CA LEU A 434 25.40 -7.98 36.63
C LEU A 434 26.87 -7.69 36.29
N GLY A 435 27.25 -7.75 35.01
CA GLY A 435 28.62 -7.57 34.53
C GLY A 435 29.50 -8.81 34.71
N GLU A 436 28.93 -9.95 35.05
CA GLU A 436 29.66 -11.22 35.12
C GLU A 436 29.87 -11.77 33.71
N ARG A 437 31.11 -12.16 33.42
CA ARG A 437 31.49 -12.78 32.15
C ARG A 437 31.14 -14.27 32.16
N VAL A 438 30.20 -14.66 31.31
CA VAL A 438 29.67 -16.03 31.23
C VAL A 438 30.28 -16.83 30.08
N PHE A 439 30.87 -16.18 29.07
CA PHE A 439 31.58 -16.82 27.97
C PHE A 439 32.74 -15.94 27.48
N ALA A 440 33.83 -16.56 27.05
CA ALA A 440 34.94 -15.87 26.40
C ALA A 440 35.69 -16.78 25.42
N THR A 441 36.09 -16.24 24.28
CA THR A 441 36.97 -16.91 23.31
C THR A 441 37.95 -15.92 22.70
N ASN A 442 39.11 -16.41 22.27
CA ASN A 442 40.14 -15.62 21.59
C ASN A 442 40.67 -16.43 20.42
N ASN A 443 40.65 -15.85 19.22
CA ASN A 443 41.12 -16.46 17.98
C ASN A 443 41.85 -15.43 17.12
N SER A 444 42.35 -15.87 15.96
CA SER A 444 42.75 -14.98 14.88
C SER A 444 41.97 -15.38 13.64
N ALA A 445 41.40 -14.40 12.95
CA ALA A 445 40.57 -14.61 11.77
C ALA A 445 41.16 -13.85 10.58
N ALA A 446 41.10 -14.44 9.39
CA ALA A 446 41.51 -13.78 8.15
C ALA A 446 40.49 -12.69 7.74
N ALA A 447 40.81 -11.91 6.71
CA ALA A 447 39.79 -11.06 6.08
C ALA A 447 38.65 -11.92 5.51
N GLY A 448 37.41 -11.43 5.56
CA GLY A 448 36.24 -12.14 5.07
C GLY A 448 35.13 -12.31 6.10
N LEU A 449 34.09 -13.05 5.71
CA LEU A 449 32.94 -13.38 6.57
C LEU A 449 33.29 -14.56 7.48
N HIS A 450 32.94 -14.44 8.75
CA HIS A 450 33.13 -15.47 9.76
C HIS A 450 31.84 -15.76 10.49
N THR A 451 31.62 -17.03 10.78
CA THR A 451 30.49 -17.51 11.57
C THR A 451 30.99 -18.41 12.69
N GLN A 452 30.50 -18.18 13.90
CA GLN A 452 30.81 -18.98 15.08
C GLN A 452 29.52 -19.34 15.82
N ILE A 453 29.35 -20.62 16.12
CA ILE A 453 28.27 -21.09 17.01
C ILE A 453 28.75 -20.94 18.46
N ILE A 454 27.91 -20.32 19.28
CA ILE A 454 28.13 -20.12 20.71
C ILE A 454 26.96 -20.77 21.44
N ASP A 455 27.31 -21.67 22.36
CA ASP A 455 26.38 -22.40 23.20
C ASP A 455 26.36 -21.76 24.59
N LEU A 456 25.19 -21.31 25.00
CA LEU A 456 24.86 -20.68 26.28
C LEU A 456 23.98 -21.61 27.14
N ASP A 457 23.86 -22.89 26.78
CA ASP A 457 23.07 -23.86 27.52
C ASP A 457 23.54 -23.94 28.99
N GLY A 458 22.59 -24.00 29.91
CA GLY A 458 22.84 -23.94 31.36
C GLY A 458 22.96 -22.54 31.97
N LEU A 459 22.88 -21.47 31.18
CA LEU A 459 22.71 -20.10 31.70
C LEU A 459 21.22 -19.81 32.01
N SER A 460 20.96 -18.92 32.98
CA SER A 460 19.57 -18.54 33.32
C SER A 460 18.94 -17.64 32.26
N ASP A 461 17.62 -17.72 32.08
CA ASP A 461 16.87 -16.80 31.23
C ASP A 461 17.15 -15.33 31.60
N GLY A 462 17.32 -14.48 30.59
CA GLY A 462 17.65 -13.08 30.82
C GLY A 462 18.35 -12.38 29.66
N LEU A 463 18.82 -11.16 29.93
CA LEU A 463 19.54 -10.33 28.97
C LEU A 463 21.05 -10.56 29.05
N TYR A 464 21.69 -10.67 27.88
CA TYR A 464 23.12 -10.84 27.74
C TYR A 464 23.70 -9.87 26.71
N PHE A 465 24.94 -9.45 26.94
CA PHE A 465 25.68 -8.54 26.06
C PHE A 465 26.86 -9.27 25.44
N PHE A 466 26.83 -9.41 24.12
CA PHE A 466 27.92 -9.98 23.33
C PHE A 466 28.80 -8.85 22.85
N THR A 467 30.08 -8.93 23.20
CA THR A 467 31.10 -7.99 22.77
C THR A 467 32.12 -8.73 21.93
N ILE A 468 32.39 -8.22 20.73
CA ILE A 468 33.49 -8.66 19.89
C ILE A 468 34.53 -7.54 19.82
N ASN A 469 35.79 -7.90 19.99
CA ASN A 469 36.92 -7.03 19.64
C ASN A 469 37.67 -7.69 18.49
N ALA A 470 37.91 -6.96 17.40
CA ALA A 470 38.79 -7.39 16.32
C ALA A 470 39.83 -6.30 16.04
N GLY A 471 41.09 -6.58 16.40
CA GLY A 471 42.13 -5.54 16.44
C GLY A 471 41.76 -4.41 17.41
N ASP A 472 41.72 -3.17 16.93
CA ASP A 472 41.40 -1.97 17.72
C ASP A 472 39.89 -1.65 17.75
N VAL A 473 39.06 -2.44 17.07
CA VAL A 473 37.63 -2.18 16.94
C VAL A 473 36.86 -3.06 17.90
N LYS A 474 35.92 -2.43 18.62
CA LYS A 474 34.99 -3.06 19.53
C LYS A 474 33.56 -2.85 19.07
N SER A 475 32.76 -3.91 19.10
CA SER A 475 31.32 -3.86 18.82
C SER A 475 30.55 -4.69 19.84
N THR A 476 29.34 -4.25 20.20
CA THR A 476 28.49 -4.91 21.20
C THR A 476 27.06 -5.09 20.68
N ARG A 477 26.44 -6.23 20.99
CA ARG A 477 25.02 -6.54 20.74
C ARG A 477 24.35 -7.08 21.99
N LYS A 478 23.06 -6.83 22.13
CA LYS A 478 22.21 -7.35 23.20
C LYS A 478 21.40 -8.53 22.67
N ILE A 479 21.34 -9.61 23.44
CA ILE A 479 20.45 -10.75 23.17
C ILE A 479 19.59 -11.09 24.38
N THR A 480 18.47 -11.78 24.13
CA THR A 480 17.57 -12.32 25.14
C THR A 480 17.64 -13.85 25.10
N LEU A 481 17.99 -14.48 26.22
CA LEU A 481 17.95 -15.93 26.42
C LEU A 481 16.63 -16.29 27.12
N SER A 482 15.90 -17.24 26.54
CA SER A 482 14.61 -17.76 27.04
C SER A 482 14.48 -19.22 26.60
N HIS A 483 14.50 -20.15 27.56
CA HIS A 483 14.35 -21.59 27.30
C HIS A 483 12.90 -22.03 27.13
#